data_AF-A0A6G3Y170-F1
#
_entry.id   AF-A0A6G3Y170-F1
#
_cell.length_a   1.000
_cell.length_b   1.000
_cell.length_c   1.000
_cell.angle_alpha   90.00
_cell.angle_beta   90.00
_cell.angle_gamma   90.00
#
_symmetry.space_group_name_H-M   'P 1'
#
loop_
_entity.id
_entity.type
_entity.pdbx_description
1 polymer ?
#
loop_
_entity_poly.entity_id
_entity_poly.type
_entity_poly.pdbx_seq_one_letter_code
_entity_poly.pdbx_strand_id
1 'polypeptide(L)' 'MVRTPLTPEERLRGERLGALLRAARGERSMAAVAASAGISAETLRKI' A
#
# COMPACT_ATOMS: atom_id res chain seq x y z
N MET A 1 20.20 0.15 11.80
CA MET A 1 19.08 0.67 12.60
C MET A 1 17.99 -0.41 12.62
N VAL A 2 17.64 -0.93 13.79
CA VAL A 2 16.60 -1.96 13.91
C VAL A 2 15.24 -1.27 13.91
N ARG A 3 14.32 -1.69 13.03
CA ARG A 3 12.94 -1.21 13.06
C ARG A 3 12.19 -1.89 14.19
N THR A 4 11.46 -1.11 14.99
CA THR A 4 10.50 -1.66 15.96
C THR A 4 9.48 -2.53 15.23
N PRO A 5 9.23 -3.77 15.69
CA PRO A 5 8.22 -4.61 15.08
C PRO A 5 6.83 -3.98 15.24
N LEU A 6 6.00 -4.12 14.21
CA LEU A 6 4.59 -3.71 14.27
C LEU A 6 3.83 -4.59 15.27
N THR A 7 2.95 -3.96 16.04
CA THR A 7 1.91 -4.67 16.80
C THR A 7 0.95 -5.39 15.85
N PRO A 8 0.23 -6.42 16.32
CA PRO A 8 -0.80 -7.10 15.52
C PRO A 8 -1.86 -6.13 14.97
N GLU A 9 -2.27 -5.14 15.76
CA GLU A 9 -3.27 -4.14 15.38
C GLU A 9 -2.78 -3.17 14.30
N GLU A 10 -1.51 -2.76 14.36
CA GLU A 10 -0.88 -1.96 13.29
C GLU A 10 -0.80 -2.75 11.99
N ARG A 11 -0.46 -4.04 12.07
CA ARG A 11 -0.45 -4.92 10.90
C ARG A 11 -1.83 -5.04 10.28
N LEU A 12 -2.86 -5.30 11.10
CA LEU A 12 -4.24 -5.42 10.63
C LEU A 12 -4.74 -4.11 10.01
N ARG A 13 -4.37 -2.95 10.57
CA ARG A 13 -4.67 -1.65 9.96
C ARG A 13 -4.01 -1.48 8.60
N GLY A 14 -2.74 -1.87 8.47
CA GLY A 14 -2.04 -1.89 7.18
C GLY A 14 -2.72 -2.77 6.14
N GLU A 15 -3.09 -4.01 6.52
CA GLU A 15 -3.78 -4.94 5.62
C GLU A 15 -5.13 -4.40 5.15
N ARG A 16 -5.91 -3.78 6.05
CA ARG A 16 -7.19 -3.15 5.72
C ARG A 16 -6.99 -1.96 4.77
N LEU A 17 -5.99 -1.12 5.02
CA LEU A 17 -5.65 -0.01 4.13
C LEU A 17 -5.28 -0.51 2.73
N GLY A 18 -4.38 -1.49 2.62
CA GLY A 18 -3.98 -2.08 1.35
C GLY A 18 -5.14 -2.73 0.60
N ALA A 19 -6.09 -3.35 1.31
CA ALA A 19 -7.32 -3.86 0.70
C ALA A 19 -8.21 -2.74 0.13
N LEU A 20 -8.41 -1.66 0.89
CA LEU A 20 -9.19 -0.49 0.45
C LEU A 20 -8.57 0.18 -0.77
N LEU A 21 -7.24 0.37 -0.79
CA LEU A 21 -6.55 0.97 -1.93
C LEU A 21 -6.61 0.09 -3.18
N ARG A 22 -6.49 -1.24 -3.02
CA ARG A 22 -6.65 -2.19 -4.13
C ARG A 22 -8.06 -2.16 -4.71
N ALA A 23 -9.09 -2.07 -3.85
CA ALA A 23 -10.47 -1.92 -4.30
C ALA A 23 -10.67 -0.57 -5.01
N ALA A 24 -10.19 0.53 -4.42
CA ALA A 24 -10.33 1.87 -4.98
C ALA A 24 -9.60 2.04 -6.32
N ARG A 25 -8.46 1.36 -6.53
CA ARG A 25 -7.76 1.35 -7.83
C ARG A 25 -8.67 0.93 -8.98
N GLY A 26 -9.56 -0.05 -8.76
CA GLY A 26 -10.39 -0.64 -9.81
C GLY A 26 -9.54 -1.19 -10.96
N GLU A 27 -9.95 -0.92 -12.19
CA GLU A 27 -9.30 -1.39 -13.42
C GLU A 27 -7.99 -0.66 -13.78
N ARG A 28 -7.65 0.43 -13.07
CA ARG A 28 -6.44 1.21 -13.36
C ARG A 28 -5.19 0.36 -13.09
N SER A 29 -4.20 0.42 -13.97
CA SER A 29 -2.95 -0.31 -13.75
C SER A 29 -2.21 0.20 -12.50
N MET A 30 -1.50 -0.69 -11.82
CA MET A 30 -0.69 -0.32 -10.64
C MET A 30 0.37 0.74 -10.98
N ALA A 31 0.98 0.64 -12.17
CA ALA A 31 1.96 1.61 -12.65
C ALA A 31 1.33 3.00 -12.87
N ALA A 32 0.13 3.07 -13.45
CA ALA A 32 -0.54 4.35 -13.68
C ALA A 32 -0.91 5.05 -12.37
N VAL A 33 -1.40 4.30 -11.37
CA VAL A 33 -1.70 4.86 -10.04
C VAL A 33 -0.43 5.28 -9.30
N ALA A 34 0.64 4.50 -9.38
CA ALA A 34 1.91 4.86 -8.76
C ALA A 34 2.49 6.15 -9.37
N ALA A 35 2.45 6.27 -10.70
CA ALA A 35 2.89 7.46 -11.41
C ALA A 35 2.07 8.70 -11.05
N SER A 36 0.73 8.59 -10.98
CA SER A 36 -0.11 9.73 -10.60
C SER A 36 0.06 10.15 -9.14
N ALA A 37 0.41 9.21 -8.26
CA ALA A 37 0.73 9.47 -6.86
C ALA A 37 2.19 9.91 -6.61
N GLY A 38 3.03 9.96 -7.65
CA GLY A 38 4.44 10.36 -7.52
C GLY A 38 5.30 9.37 -6.71
N ILE A 39 4.92 8.09 -6.68
CA ILE A 39 5.64 7.04 -5.96
C ILE A 39 6.05 5.89 -6.89
N SER A 40 7.00 5.07 -6.45
CA SER A 40 7.35 3.86 -7.20
C SER A 40 6.20 2.83 -7.13
N ALA A 41 6.05 2.03 -8.20
CA ALA A 41 5.10 0.92 -8.20
C ALA A 41 5.40 -0.10 -7.08
N GLU A 42 6.67 -0.26 -6.70
CA GLU A 42 7.07 -1.12 -5.57
C GLU A 42 6.65 -0.54 -4.21
N THR A 43 6.68 0.79 -4.05
CA THR A 43 6.13 1.46 -2.88
C THR A 43 4.64 1.18 -2.78
N LEU A 44 3.90 1.39 -3.88
CA LEU A 44 2.46 1.12 -3.90
C LEU A 44 2.13 -0.35 -3.63
N ARG A 45 2.95 -1.29 -4.10
CA ARG A 45 2.77 -2.74 -3.86
C ARG A 45 2.94 -3.12 -2.38
N LYS A 46 3.75 -2.37 -1.63
CA LYS A 46 4.03 -2.61 -0.20
C LYS A 46 2.97 -2.01 0.73
N ILE A 47 2.14 -1.10 0.21
CA ILE A 47 0.99 -0.52 0.91
C ILE A 47 -0.20 -1.47 0.74
#